data_AF-A0A6L9Z331-F1
#
_entry.id   AF-A0A6L9Z331-F1
#
_cell.length_a   1.000
_cell.length_b   1.000
_cell.length_c   1.000
_cell.angle_alpha   90.00
_cell.angle_beta   90.00
_cell.angle_gamma   90.00
#
_symmetry.space_group_name_H-M   'P 1'
#
loop_
_entity.id
_entity.type
_entity.pdbx_description
1 polymer ?
#
loop_
_entity_poly.entity_id
_entity_poly.type
_entity_poly.pdbx_seq_one_letter_code
_entity_poly.pdbx_strand_id
1 'polypeptide(L)'
;GSYSAFAYSVGALVLLLLSLLWGVSYLNYPVAVYVYILLIAVFPQMVGHTSFNWLLRWINPTLVTLAILFEPVGACFLGYLIFQEVPGVSVLVGAVVLLVGVAVAVYGANLKRG
;
A
#
# COMPACT_ATOMS: atom_id res chain seq x y z
N GLY A 1 15.19 6.26 9.27
CA GLY A 1 14.89 6.69 10.64
C GLY A 1 14.21 8.04 10.65
N SER A 2 14.99 9.14 10.56
CA SER A 2 14.46 10.50 10.75
C SER A 2 13.43 10.98 9.73
N TYR A 3 13.54 10.56 8.45
CA TYR A 3 12.62 11.02 7.41
C TYR A 3 11.20 10.47 7.60
N SER A 4 11.09 9.17 7.91
CA SER A 4 9.79 8.53 8.20
C SER A 4 9.17 9.11 9.46
N ALA A 5 9.95 9.30 10.54
CA ALA A 5 9.47 9.91 11.76
C ALA A 5 8.93 11.33 11.54
N PHE A 6 9.59 12.13 10.71
CA PHE A 6 9.15 13.49 10.39
C PHE A 6 7.86 13.48 9.56
N ALA A 7 7.80 12.66 8.52
CA ALA A 7 6.60 12.52 7.67
C ALA A 7 5.38 12.04 8.49
N TYR A 8 5.56 11.05 9.36
CA TYR A 8 4.47 10.56 10.23
C TYR A 8 4.05 11.60 11.27
N SER A 9 5.00 12.38 11.82
CA SER A 9 4.68 13.44 12.78
C SER A 9 3.90 14.58 12.14
N VAL A 10 4.29 14.99 10.94
CA VAL A 10 3.55 16.01 10.17
C VAL A 10 2.15 15.49 9.82
N GLY A 11 2.03 14.24 9.36
CA GLY A 11 0.73 13.61 9.11
C GLY A 11 -0.16 13.56 10.35
N ALA A 12 0.40 13.19 11.50
CA ALA A 12 -0.31 13.16 12.78
C ALA A 12 -0.80 14.55 13.19
N LEU A 13 0.04 15.58 13.07
CA LEU A 13 -0.32 16.97 13.39
C LEU A 13 -1.43 17.50 12.48
N VAL A 14 -1.35 17.23 11.17
CA VAL A 14 -2.37 17.66 10.21
C VAL A 14 -3.70 16.98 10.51
N LEU A 15 -3.71 15.66 10.75
CA LEU A 15 -4.93 14.94 11.12
C LEU A 15 -5.52 15.45 12.44
N LEU A 16 -4.67 15.69 13.44
CA LEU A 16 -5.09 16.25 14.73
C LEU A 16 -5.76 17.62 14.55
N LEU A 17 -5.13 18.53 13.79
CA LEU A 17 -5.74 19.83 13.46
C LEU A 17 -7.06 19.67 12.70
N LEU A 18 -7.13 18.75 11.74
CA LEU A 18 -8.33 18.54 10.93
C LEU A 18 -9.52 18.05 11.78
N SER A 19 -9.26 17.19 12.76
CA SER A 19 -10.30 16.75 13.71
C SER A 19 -10.83 17.86 14.58
N LEU A 20 -9.95 18.79 14.97
CA LEU A 20 -10.30 19.94 15.80
C LEU A 20 -11.18 20.90 15.00
N LEU A 21 -10.89 21.09 13.71
CA LEU A 21 -11.66 21.92 12.79
C LEU A 21 -13.04 21.31 12.46
N TRP A 22 -13.15 19.98 12.37
CA TRP A 22 -14.42 19.29 12.10
C TRP A 22 -15.19 18.85 13.35
N GLY A 23 -14.65 19.09 14.55
CA GLY A 23 -15.31 18.73 15.82
C GLY A 23 -15.49 17.22 16.02
N VAL A 24 -14.75 16.39 15.27
CA VAL A 24 -14.84 14.93 15.35
C VAL A 24 -13.91 14.44 16.45
N SER A 25 -14.48 13.82 17.48
CA SER A 25 -13.70 13.31 18.60
C SER A 25 -13.02 12.00 18.26
N TYR A 26 -11.68 11.99 18.27
CA TYR A 26 -10.89 10.77 18.09
C TYR A 26 -11.01 9.75 19.21
N LEU A 27 -11.65 10.09 20.34
CA LEU A 27 -11.74 9.26 21.54
C LEU A 27 -13.08 8.54 21.71
N ASN A 28 -14.05 8.79 20.83
CA ASN A 28 -15.40 8.22 20.92
C ASN A 28 -15.59 6.94 20.10
N TYR A 29 -14.51 6.32 19.61
CA TYR A 29 -14.62 5.07 18.85
C TYR A 29 -14.57 3.84 19.78
N PRO A 30 -15.19 2.72 19.40
CA PRO A 30 -15.05 1.46 20.13
C PRO A 30 -13.58 1.03 20.23
N VAL A 31 -13.18 0.45 21.37
CA VAL A 31 -11.80 -0.02 21.62
C VAL A 31 -11.28 -0.92 20.48
N ALA A 32 -12.15 -1.73 19.90
CA ALA A 32 -11.84 -2.59 18.76
C ALA A 32 -11.27 -1.82 17.54
N VAL A 33 -11.74 -0.59 17.28
CA VAL A 33 -11.26 0.23 16.16
C VAL A 33 -9.79 0.62 16.36
N TYR A 34 -9.39 1.01 17.56
CA TYR A 34 -7.99 1.30 17.86
C TYR A 34 -7.10 0.06 17.73
N VAL A 35 -7.61 -1.10 18.13
CA VAL A 35 -6.89 -2.38 17.96
C VAL A 35 -6.68 -2.69 16.48
N TYR A 36 -7.69 -2.53 15.62
CA TYR A 36 -7.53 -2.72 14.18
C TYR A 36 -6.56 -1.71 13.56
N ILE A 37 -6.63 -0.44 13.94
CA ILE A 37 -5.68 0.59 13.48
C ILE A 37 -4.25 0.22 13.87
N LEU A 38 -4.04 -0.24 15.10
CA LEU A 38 -2.73 -0.65 15.60
C LEU A 38 -2.22 -1.89 14.85
N LEU A 39 -3.08 -2.89 14.62
CA LEU A 39 -2.76 -4.07 13.82
C LEU A 39 -2.35 -3.70 12.39
N ILE A 40 -3.08 -2.80 11.73
CA ILE A 40 -2.74 -2.32 10.38
C ILE A 40 -1.44 -1.52 10.39
N ALA A 41 -1.22 -0.68 11.41
CA ALA A 41 -0.01 0.11 11.52
C ALA A 41 1.24 -0.74 11.76
N VAL A 42 1.16 -1.79 12.59
CA VAL A 42 2.33 -2.62 12.92
C VAL A 42 2.55 -3.68 11.86
N PHE A 43 1.49 -4.33 11.40
CA PHE A 43 1.62 -5.51 10.57
C PHE A 43 1.85 -5.14 9.09
N PRO A 44 0.86 -4.76 8.27
CA PRO A 44 1.13 -4.42 6.88
C PRO A 44 2.03 -3.18 6.72
N GLN A 45 1.87 -2.13 7.54
CA GLN A 45 2.67 -0.91 7.35
C GLN A 45 4.15 -1.12 7.70
N MET A 46 4.50 -1.53 8.93
CA MET A 46 5.91 -1.70 9.29
C MET A 46 6.53 -2.91 8.61
N VAL A 47 5.87 -4.07 8.57
CA VAL A 47 6.44 -5.28 7.95
C VAL A 47 6.55 -5.10 6.43
N GLY A 48 5.53 -4.52 5.78
CA GLY A 48 5.54 -4.27 4.33
C GLY A 48 6.69 -3.34 3.93
N HIS A 49 6.77 -2.15 4.53
CA HIS A 49 7.82 -1.18 4.21
C HIS A 49 9.23 -1.69 4.57
N THR A 50 9.38 -2.42 5.67
CA THR A 50 10.70 -2.97 6.05
C THR A 50 11.11 -4.09 5.10
N SER A 51 10.18 -4.97 4.72
CA SER A 51 10.42 -6.05 3.75
C SER A 51 10.79 -5.50 2.37
N PHE A 52 10.09 -4.49 1.86
CA PHE A 52 10.44 -3.85 0.59
C PHE A 52 11.81 -3.18 0.62
N ASN A 53 12.15 -2.47 1.69
CA ASN A 53 13.47 -1.86 1.86
C ASN A 53 14.58 -2.91 1.95
N TRP A 54 14.31 -4.06 2.56
CA TRP A 54 15.24 -5.18 2.57
C TRP A 54 15.40 -5.77 1.16
N LEU A 55 14.30 -6.01 0.45
CA LEU A 55 14.29 -6.54 -0.92
C LEU A 55 15.07 -5.67 -1.92
N LEU A 56 14.98 -4.35 -1.83
CA LEU A 56 15.75 -3.42 -2.66
C LEU A 56 17.27 -3.55 -2.48
N ARG A 57 17.71 -4.10 -1.35
CA ARG A 57 19.13 -4.30 -1.03
C ARG A 57 19.71 -5.58 -1.65
N TRP A 58 18.85 -6.54 -2.04
CA TRP A 58 19.24 -7.84 -2.56
C TRP A 58 18.79 -8.10 -4.00
N ILE A 59 17.76 -7.38 -4.48
CA ILE A 59 17.14 -7.57 -5.80
C ILE A 59 17.24 -6.27 -6.61
N ASN A 60 17.41 -6.38 -7.93
CA ASN A 60 17.40 -5.25 -8.84
C ASN A 60 16.11 -4.41 -8.65
N PRO A 61 16.21 -3.07 -8.49
CA PRO A 61 15.08 -2.17 -8.28
C PRO A 61 13.89 -2.42 -9.20
N THR A 62 14.13 -2.74 -10.47
CA THR A 62 13.08 -3.02 -11.46
C THR A 62 12.15 -4.15 -11.03
N LEU A 63 12.69 -5.25 -10.50
CA LEU A 63 11.89 -6.40 -10.06
C LEU A 63 11.08 -6.07 -8.81
N VAL A 64 11.62 -5.22 -7.93
CA VAL A 64 10.89 -4.77 -6.72
C VAL A 64 9.71 -3.88 -7.11
N THR A 65 9.90 -2.94 -8.05
CA THR A 65 8.80 -2.09 -8.54
C THR A 65 7.71 -2.93 -9.22
N LEU A 66 8.10 -3.96 -9.97
CA LEU A 66 7.19 -4.92 -10.57
C LEU A 66 6.40 -5.71 -9.52
N ALA A 67 7.05 -6.15 -8.44
CA ALA A 67 6.36 -6.84 -7.35
C ALA A 67 5.35 -5.92 -6.63
N ILE A 68 5.66 -4.64 -6.45
CA ILE A 68 4.73 -3.66 -5.86
C ILE A 68 3.51 -3.45 -6.76
N LEU A 69 3.68 -3.46 -8.09
CA LEU A 69 2.55 -3.39 -9.03
C LEU A 69 1.59 -4.59 -8.90
N PHE A 70 2.04 -5.74 -8.38
CA PHE A 70 1.16 -6.87 -8.08
C PHE A 70 0.33 -6.71 -6.80
N GLU A 71 0.70 -5.80 -5.90
CA GLU A 71 -0.03 -5.55 -4.65
C GLU A 71 -1.53 -5.24 -4.87
N PRO A 72 -1.93 -4.30 -5.75
CA PRO A 72 -3.35 -4.03 -6.01
C PRO A 72 -4.07 -5.23 -6.64
N VAL A 73 -3.40 -6.05 -7.44
CA VAL A 73 -3.98 -7.27 -8.02
C VAL A 73 -4.25 -8.31 -6.92
N GLY A 74 -3.28 -8.52 -6.04
CA GLY A 74 -3.43 -9.39 -4.87
C GLY A 74 -4.49 -8.89 -3.90
N ALA A 75 -4.55 -7.57 -3.67
CA ALA A 75 -5.58 -6.94 -2.85
C ALA A 75 -6.99 -7.14 -3.43
N CYS A 76 -7.16 -7.01 -4.76
CA CYS A 76 -8.44 -7.31 -5.41
C CYS A 76 -8.84 -8.78 -5.26
N PHE A 77 -7.88 -9.70 -5.41
CA PHE A 77 -8.14 -11.13 -5.24
C PHE A 77 -8.52 -11.49 -3.80
N LEU A 78 -7.81 -10.94 -2.82
CA LEU A 78 -8.14 -11.12 -1.40
C LEU A 78 -9.47 -10.45 -1.03
N GLY A 79 -9.77 -9.28 -1.59
CA GLY A 79 -11.07 -8.61 -1.42
C GLY A 79 -12.22 -9.47 -1.93
N TYR A 80 -12.07 -10.08 -3.11
CA TYR A 80 -13.03 -11.05 -3.63
C TYR A 80 -13.19 -12.26 -2.70
N LEU A 81 -12.08 -12.83 -2.21
CA LEU A 81 -12.11 -14.04 -1.37
C LEU A 81 -12.73 -13.78 0.01
N ILE A 82 -12.32 -12.71 0.68
CA ILE A 82 -12.65 -12.40 2.08
C ILE A 82 -13.96 -11.63 2.21
N PHE A 83 -14.19 -10.63 1.35
CA PHE A 83 -15.35 -9.74 1.43
C PHE A 83 -16.47 -10.11 0.46
N GLN A 84 -16.25 -11.07 -0.45
CA GLN A 84 -17.20 -11.45 -1.52
C GLN A 84 -17.65 -10.26 -2.38
N GLU A 85 -16.89 -9.17 -2.36
CA GLU A 85 -17.13 -8.01 -3.19
C GLU A 85 -16.65 -8.34 -4.60
N VAL A 86 -17.60 -8.49 -5.54
CA VAL A 86 -17.27 -8.72 -6.95
C VAL A 86 -16.60 -7.45 -7.47
N PRO A 87 -15.33 -7.51 -7.90
CA PRO A 87 -14.64 -6.33 -8.39
C PRO A 87 -15.40 -5.79 -9.60
N GLY A 88 -15.79 -4.51 -9.53
CA GLY A 88 -16.51 -3.84 -10.61
C GLY A 88 -15.72 -3.87 -11.91
N VAL A 89 -16.42 -3.73 -13.05
CA VAL A 89 -15.81 -3.78 -14.39
C VAL A 89 -14.64 -2.79 -14.54
N SER A 90 -14.73 -1.62 -13.89
CA SER A 90 -13.64 -0.63 -13.84
C SER A 90 -12.37 -1.14 -13.15
N VAL A 91 -12.50 -1.91 -12.08
CA VAL A 91 -11.37 -2.52 -11.35
C VAL A 91 -10.70 -3.59 -12.21
N LEU A 92 -11.49 -4.41 -12.90
CA LEU A 92 -11.00 -5.41 -13.85
C LEU A 92 -10.23 -4.76 -15.01
N VAL A 93 -10.77 -3.71 -15.61
CA VAL A 93 -10.08 -2.95 -16.68
C VAL A 93 -8.78 -2.35 -16.15
N GLY A 94 -8.81 -1.75 -14.95
CA GLY A 94 -7.61 -1.24 -14.29
C GLY A 94 -6.54 -2.31 -14.08
N ALA A 95 -6.94 -3.50 -13.60
CA ALA A 95 -6.02 -4.62 -13.40
C ALA A 95 -5.39 -5.11 -14.71
N VAL A 96 -6.16 -5.17 -15.81
CA VAL A 96 -5.64 -5.54 -17.13
C VAL A 96 -4.64 -4.50 -17.62
N VAL A 97 -4.95 -3.21 -17.53
CA VAL A 97 -4.04 -2.12 -17.93
C VAL A 97 -2.74 -2.19 -17.12
N LEU A 98 -2.85 -2.45 -15.81
CA LEU A 98 -1.71 -2.56 -14.91
C LEU A 98 -0.82 -3.75 -15.28
N LEU A 99 -1.40 -4.93 -15.51
CA LEU A 99 -0.65 -6.13 -15.95
C LEU A 99 0.03 -5.92 -17.31
N VAL A 100 -0.62 -5.24 -18.24
CA VAL A 100 -0.01 -4.89 -19.55
C VAL A 100 1.16 -3.93 -19.36
N GLY A 101 1.01 -2.88 -18.54
CA GLY A 101 2.08 -1.93 -18.23
C GLY A 101 3.29 -2.62 -17.58
N VAL A 102 3.04 -3.54 -16.64
CA VAL A 102 4.05 -4.41 -16.03
C VAL A 102 4.78 -5.23 -17.09
N ALA A 103 4.04 -5.92 -17.97
CA ALA A 103 4.65 -6.75 -19.02
C ALA A 103 5.56 -5.92 -19.94
N VAL A 104 5.10 -4.75 -20.40
CA VAL A 104 5.88 -3.84 -21.24
C VAL A 104 7.15 -3.37 -20.51
N ALA A 105 7.06 -3.01 -19.23
CA ALA A 105 8.20 -2.60 -18.44
C ALA A 105 9.24 -3.73 -18.27
N VAL A 106 8.79 -4.97 -18.05
CA VAL A 106 9.68 -6.15 -17.99
C VAL A 106 10.40 -6.37 -19.32
N TYR A 107 9.66 -6.35 -20.43
CA TYR A 107 10.24 -6.55 -21.75
C TYR A 107 11.25 -5.44 -22.11
N GLY A 108 10.91 -4.18 -21.84
CA GLY A 108 11.81 -3.04 -22.05
C GLY A 108 13.07 -3.08 -21.17
N ALA A 109 12.95 -3.57 -19.93
CA ALA A 109 14.09 -3.72 -19.03
C ALA A 109 15.06 -4.84 -19.45
N ASN A 110 14.56 -5.92 -20.06
CA ASN A 110 15.40 -6.98 -20.60
C ASN A 110 16.15 -6.54 -21.87
N LEU A 111 15.55 -5.68 -22.70
CA LEU A 111 16.17 -5.18 -23.93
C LEU A 111 17.38 -4.26 -23.69
N LYS A 112 17.45 -3.54 -22.56
CA LYS A 112 18.61 -2.70 -22.21
C LYS A 112 19.82 -3.49 -21.69
N ARG A 113 19.69 -4.80 -21.52
CA ARG A 113 20.76 -5.69 -21.00
C ARG A 113 21.45 -6.54 -22.07
N GLY A 114 20.99 -6.49 -23.33
CA GLY A 114 21.67 -7.09 -24.49
C GLY A 114 22.42 -6.02 -25.28
#